data_AF-A0A968Q1S8-F1
#
_entry.id   AF-A0A968Q1S8-F1
#
_cell.length_a   1.000
_cell.length_b   1.000
_cell.length_c   1.000
_cell.angle_alpha   90.00
_cell.angle_beta   90.00
_cell.angle_gamma   90.00
#
_symmetry.space_group_name_H-M   'P 1'
#
loop_
_entity.id
_entity.type
_entity.pdbx_description
1 polymer ?
#
loop_
_entity_poly.entity_id
_entity_poly.type
_entity_poly.pdbx_seq_one_letter_code
_entity_poly.pdbx_strand_id
1 'polypeptide(L)'
;MGRIAPLLTPERVGFIDFPLDSDGFIRRAYLGADPALGHPNGEGFRFSLALRMAEAYLAEDGIGIDNGRQDPTNMSFGQRELFQIQPNTGGYVAMVPQGVQVLINVRSGPSPFQIVSMTDVIAGRVGEEDIRDRVVLIGLTAISVKDLVNSAAVASDNPGLVNGVELHAHVVSQILSHVLDGRPMVRSWSDGWEYLWIVGLGHRGDTACPAAWIAPRL
;
A
#
# COMPACT_ATOMS: atom_id res chain seq x y z
N MET A 1 15.16 20.49 16.75
CA MET A 1 16.39 19.67 16.59
C MET A 1 16.29 18.44 17.49
N GLY A 2 15.75 17.34 16.99
CA GLY A 2 15.85 16.03 17.65
C GLY A 2 16.83 15.19 16.85
N ARG A 3 18.06 15.01 17.34
CA ARG A 3 18.93 13.95 16.82
C ARG A 3 18.18 12.64 17.08
N ILE A 4 17.82 11.92 16.02
CA ILE A 4 17.33 10.55 16.15
C ILE A 4 18.34 9.82 17.03
N ALA A 5 17.88 9.24 18.12
CA ALA A 5 18.73 8.68 19.16
C ALA A 5 19.77 7.72 18.55
N PRO A 6 21.03 7.72 19.04
CA PRO A 6 22.12 6.89 18.51
C PRO A 6 21.95 5.37 18.78
N LEU A 7 20.71 4.89 18.97
CA LEU A 7 20.36 3.54 19.39
C LEU A 7 19.74 2.68 18.28
N LEU A 8 19.32 3.27 17.15
CA LEU A 8 18.67 2.53 16.07
C LEU A 8 19.56 2.47 14.83
N THR A 9 19.77 1.26 14.31
CA THR A 9 20.51 1.07 13.07
C THR A 9 19.60 1.41 11.87
N PRO A 10 20.13 1.92 10.74
CA PRO A 10 19.33 2.30 9.58
C PRO A 10 18.47 1.17 8.99
N GLU A 11 18.83 -0.09 9.24
CA GLU A 11 18.08 -1.27 8.80
C GLU A 11 16.81 -1.47 9.62
N ARG A 12 16.77 -0.95 10.86
CA ARG A 12 15.63 -1.03 11.79
C ARG A 12 14.72 0.18 11.73
N VAL A 13 14.95 1.09 10.78
CA VAL A 13 14.20 2.32 10.62
C VAL A 13 13.64 2.39 9.20
N GLY A 14 12.33 2.62 9.09
CA GLY A 14 11.67 2.93 7.84
C GLY A 14 10.78 4.16 7.99
N PHE A 15 10.56 4.88 6.90
CA PHE A 15 9.65 6.04 6.90
C PHE A 15 8.19 5.58 6.80
N ILE A 16 7.27 6.43 7.26
CA ILE A 16 5.83 6.09 7.40
C ILE A 16 4.92 6.84 6.43
N ASP A 17 5.50 7.58 5.48
CA ASP A 17 4.76 8.39 4.53
C ASP A 17 4.02 7.53 3.51
N PHE A 18 2.88 8.05 3.05
CA PHE A 18 2.13 7.49 1.92
C PHE A 18 1.97 8.53 0.81
N PRO A 19 2.03 8.13 -0.46
CA PRO A 19 1.72 9.01 -1.58
C PRO A 19 0.22 9.34 -1.60
N LEU A 20 -0.10 10.64 -1.64
CA LEU A 20 -1.47 11.13 -1.78
C LEU A 20 -1.82 11.24 -3.28
N ASP A 21 -3.01 10.78 -3.66
CA ASP A 21 -3.56 11.02 -4.99
C ASP A 21 -4.14 12.45 -5.08
N SER A 22 -4.35 12.94 -6.31
CA SER A 22 -4.84 14.31 -6.56
C SER A 22 -6.21 14.62 -5.95
N ASP A 23 -6.99 13.59 -5.65
CA ASP A 23 -8.31 13.68 -5.00
C ASP A 23 -8.24 13.56 -3.47
N GLY A 24 -7.04 13.46 -2.89
CA GLY A 24 -6.83 13.38 -1.46
C GLY A 24 -7.00 11.99 -0.86
N PHE A 25 -7.13 10.94 -1.69
CA PHE A 25 -7.18 9.56 -1.23
C PHE A 25 -5.83 8.86 -1.35
N ILE A 26 -5.58 7.89 -0.47
CA ILE A 26 -4.40 7.03 -0.52
C ILE A 26 -4.81 5.67 -1.07
N ARG A 27 -4.21 5.34 -2.22
CA ARG A 27 -4.38 4.06 -2.94
C ARG A 27 -3.04 3.40 -3.24
N ARG A 28 -1.94 4.10 -2.96
CA ARG A 28 -0.58 3.74 -3.29
C ARG A 28 0.25 3.73 -2.01
N ALA A 29 1.27 2.89 -1.96
CA ALA A 29 2.23 2.83 -0.85
C ALA A 29 3.65 2.94 -1.37
N TYR A 30 4.51 3.61 -0.63
CA TYR A 30 5.94 3.58 -0.92
C TYR A 30 6.55 2.27 -0.43
N LEU A 31 7.43 1.68 -1.24
CA LEU A 31 8.38 0.66 -0.81
C LEU A 31 9.72 1.29 -0.46
N GLY A 32 10.13 2.29 -1.25
CA GLY A 32 11.28 3.12 -0.94
C GLY A 32 11.26 4.42 -1.72
N ALA A 33 11.91 5.45 -1.19
CA ALA A 33 11.96 6.77 -1.80
C ALA A 33 13.21 7.51 -1.34
N ASP A 34 13.66 8.44 -2.18
CA ASP A 34 14.62 9.44 -1.77
C ASP A 34 13.92 10.53 -0.93
N PRO A 35 14.55 10.98 0.16
CA PRO A 35 14.01 12.07 0.97
C PRO A 35 13.95 13.36 0.14
N ALA A 36 12.93 14.19 0.42
CA ALA A 36 12.77 15.47 -0.26
C ALA A 36 14.01 16.36 -0.13
N LEU A 37 14.26 17.18 -1.16
CA LEU A 37 15.38 18.14 -1.16
C LEU A 37 15.30 19.04 0.08
N GLY A 38 16.39 19.10 0.85
CA GLY A 38 16.47 19.87 2.09
C GLY A 38 15.96 19.15 3.35
N HIS A 39 15.61 17.87 3.26
CA HIS A 39 15.22 17.09 4.43
C HIS A 39 16.41 16.96 5.42
N PRO A 40 16.21 17.25 6.73
CA PRO A 40 17.30 17.41 7.71
C PRO A 40 18.13 16.14 7.96
N ASN A 41 17.63 14.96 7.56
CA ASN A 41 18.31 13.67 7.76
C ASN A 41 19.11 13.20 6.53
N GLY A 42 19.32 14.06 5.51
CA GLY A 42 20.28 13.84 4.44
C GLY A 42 19.81 12.94 3.29
N GLU A 43 20.63 12.92 2.26
CA GLU A 43 20.47 12.28 0.95
C GLU A 43 20.47 10.74 1.04
N GLY A 44 19.91 10.08 0.02
CA GLY A 44 19.99 8.64 -0.17
C GLY A 44 18.66 7.89 -0.01
N PHE A 45 18.53 6.82 -0.78
CA PHE A 45 17.32 6.01 -0.88
C PHE A 45 16.99 5.33 0.45
N ARG A 46 15.74 5.47 0.91
CA ARG A 46 15.25 4.84 2.14
C ARG A 46 14.11 3.89 1.83
N PHE A 47 13.90 2.92 2.70
CA PHE A 47 12.77 2.00 2.61
C PHE A 47 11.66 2.40 3.58
N SER A 48 10.42 2.07 3.22
CA SER A 48 9.26 2.32 4.06
C SER A 48 9.23 1.35 5.25
N LEU A 49 8.56 1.75 6.32
CA LEU A 49 8.39 0.92 7.51
C LEU A 49 7.73 -0.42 7.16
N ALA A 50 6.71 -0.39 6.30
CA ALA A 50 6.02 -1.59 5.84
C ALA A 50 6.96 -2.58 5.13
N LEU A 51 7.84 -2.09 4.25
CA LEU A 51 8.81 -2.95 3.58
C LEU A 51 9.83 -3.52 4.57
N ARG A 52 10.37 -2.69 5.48
CA ARG A 52 11.33 -3.14 6.50
C ARG A 52 10.76 -4.22 7.43
N MET A 53 9.49 -4.09 7.81
CA MET A 53 8.82 -5.12 8.62
C MET A 53 8.66 -6.43 7.85
N ALA A 54 8.25 -6.35 6.58
CA ALA A 54 8.14 -7.54 5.74
C ALA A 54 9.51 -8.20 5.49
N GLU A 55 10.55 -7.40 5.25
CA GLU A 55 11.94 -7.86 5.12
C GLU A 55 12.43 -8.57 6.38
N ALA A 56 12.22 -7.97 7.55
CA ALA A 56 12.63 -8.58 8.82
C ALA A 56 11.93 -9.93 9.07
N TYR A 57 10.64 -10.04 8.74
CA TYR A 57 9.88 -11.28 8.86
C TYR A 57 10.38 -12.35 7.88
N LEU A 58 10.52 -12.00 6.60
CA LEU A 58 10.93 -12.92 5.54
C LEU A 58 12.41 -13.33 5.63
N ALA A 59 13.24 -12.54 6.30
CA ALA A 59 14.64 -12.88 6.55
C ALA A 59 14.80 -14.13 7.43
N GLU A 60 13.83 -14.43 8.31
CA GLU A 60 13.83 -15.67 9.11
C GLU A 60 13.69 -16.92 8.23
N ASP A 61 12.96 -16.80 7.11
CA ASP A 61 12.81 -17.84 6.08
C ASP A 61 13.95 -17.81 5.04
N GLY A 62 14.95 -16.95 5.21
CA GLY A 62 16.06 -16.76 4.26
C GLY A 62 15.67 -16.07 2.95
N ILE A 63 14.52 -15.38 2.92
CA ILE A 63 14.03 -14.65 1.75
C ILE A 63 14.43 -13.17 1.87
N GLY A 64 15.43 -12.77 1.09
CA GLY A 64 15.91 -11.38 1.02
C GLY A 64 15.26 -10.54 -0.08
N ILE A 65 15.46 -9.22 0.01
CA ILE A 65 15.14 -8.27 -1.05
C ILE A 65 16.19 -8.32 -2.15
N ASP A 66 15.76 -8.35 -3.40
CA ASP A 66 16.60 -8.18 -4.60
C ASP A 66 15.86 -7.31 -5.62
N ASN A 67 16.49 -7.01 -6.74
CA ASN A 67 15.83 -6.40 -7.90
C ASN A 67 14.93 -7.43 -8.60
N GLY A 68 13.94 -6.95 -9.35
CA GLY A 68 13.08 -7.77 -10.18
C GLY A 68 13.88 -8.49 -11.26
N ARG A 69 13.49 -9.74 -11.53
CA ARG A 69 14.14 -10.60 -12.53
C ARG A 69 13.57 -10.38 -13.92
N GLN A 70 12.27 -10.09 -14.01
CA GLN A 70 11.54 -9.78 -15.24
C GLN A 70 11.62 -8.31 -15.56
N ASP A 71 11.44 -7.46 -14.55
CA ASP A 71 11.57 -6.01 -14.66
C ASP A 71 12.57 -5.48 -13.62
N PRO A 72 13.74 -4.97 -14.04
CA PRO A 72 14.76 -4.43 -13.13
C PRO A 72 14.30 -3.23 -12.28
N THR A 73 13.19 -2.59 -12.65
CA THR A 73 12.62 -1.48 -11.87
C THR A 73 11.80 -1.97 -10.68
N ASN A 74 11.30 -3.21 -10.71
CA ASN A 74 10.58 -3.81 -9.60
C ASN A 74 11.55 -4.23 -8.49
N MET A 75 11.04 -4.28 -7.26
CA MET A 75 11.70 -5.00 -6.17
C MET A 75 11.20 -6.44 -6.16
N SER A 76 12.00 -7.38 -5.65
CA SER A 76 11.59 -8.77 -5.49
C SER A 76 11.97 -9.32 -4.11
N PHE A 77 11.20 -10.30 -3.66
CA PHE A 77 11.49 -11.14 -2.52
C PHE A 77 11.64 -12.57 -3.02
N GLY A 78 12.88 -13.06 -3.11
CA GLY A 78 13.20 -14.35 -3.70
C GLY A 78 12.76 -14.45 -5.17
N GLN A 79 11.67 -15.16 -5.45
CA GLN A 79 11.13 -15.35 -6.82
C GLN A 79 9.89 -14.48 -7.11
N ARG A 80 9.39 -13.72 -6.13
CA ARG A 80 8.15 -12.95 -6.21
C ARG A 80 8.45 -11.46 -6.37
N GLU A 81 7.98 -10.85 -7.45
CA GLU A 81 8.18 -9.43 -7.73
C GLU A 81 7.06 -8.58 -7.17
N LEU A 82 7.43 -7.42 -6.65
CA LEU A 82 6.51 -6.36 -6.25
C LEU A 82 6.33 -5.39 -7.41
N PHE A 83 5.10 -5.31 -7.92
CA PHE A 83 4.77 -4.53 -9.12
C PHE A 83 4.78 -3.04 -8.83
N GLN A 84 5.84 -2.37 -9.26
CA GLN A 84 5.95 -0.94 -9.19
C GLN A 84 4.94 -0.28 -10.13
N ILE A 85 4.39 0.84 -9.68
CA ILE A 85 3.58 1.74 -10.51
C ILE A 85 4.50 2.45 -11.50
N GLN A 86 4.23 2.23 -12.78
CA GLN A 86 4.86 2.90 -13.90
C GLN A 86 3.94 3.97 -14.51
N PRO A 87 4.47 4.91 -15.31
CA PRO A 87 3.64 5.79 -16.13
C PRO A 87 2.61 4.97 -16.92
N ASN A 88 1.34 5.40 -16.91
CA ASN A 88 0.21 4.73 -17.55
C ASN A 88 -0.19 3.39 -16.92
N THR A 89 0.15 3.15 -15.64
CA THR A 89 -0.42 2.02 -14.90
C THR A 89 -1.90 2.28 -14.62
N GLY A 90 -2.78 1.72 -15.45
CA GLY A 90 -4.23 1.85 -15.33
C GLY A 90 -4.65 3.33 -15.35
N GLY A 91 -5.38 3.77 -14.32
CA GLY A 91 -5.84 5.16 -14.22
C GLY A 91 -4.74 6.21 -14.02
N TYR A 92 -3.49 5.80 -13.79
CA TYR A 92 -2.36 6.70 -13.56
C TYR A 92 -1.65 7.09 -14.87
N VAL A 93 -2.33 7.85 -15.72
CA VAL A 93 -1.82 8.33 -17.00
C VAL A 93 -0.80 9.45 -16.80
N ALA A 94 0.36 9.35 -17.46
CA ALA A 94 1.45 10.33 -17.42
C ALA A 94 1.94 10.71 -15.99
N MET A 95 1.71 9.85 -15.00
CA MET A 95 2.29 10.02 -13.67
C MET A 95 3.80 9.82 -13.75
N VAL A 96 4.57 10.69 -13.09
CA VAL A 96 5.99 10.46 -12.79
C VAL A 96 6.10 9.92 -11.35
N PRO A 97 6.38 8.62 -11.15
CA PRO A 97 6.55 8.05 -9.83
C PRO A 97 7.77 8.68 -9.13
N GLN A 98 7.59 9.12 -7.90
CA GLN A 98 8.70 9.56 -7.05
C GLN A 98 9.06 8.40 -6.12
N GLY A 99 10.22 7.77 -6.32
CA GLY A 99 10.56 6.53 -5.62
C GLY A 99 9.76 5.32 -6.11
N VAL A 100 9.92 4.20 -5.40
CA VAL A 100 9.29 2.92 -5.70
C VAL A 100 7.95 2.83 -4.98
N GLN A 101 6.88 2.78 -5.77
CA GLN A 101 5.50 2.80 -5.28
C GLN A 101 4.72 1.59 -5.79
N VAL A 102 3.83 1.04 -4.98
CA VAL A 102 2.92 -0.07 -5.36
C VAL A 102 1.47 0.30 -5.07
N LEU A 103 0.54 -0.34 -5.78
CA LEU A 103 -0.88 -0.23 -5.47
C LEU A 103 -1.23 -1.04 -4.23
N ILE A 104 -2.05 -0.47 -3.37
CA ILE A 104 -2.51 -1.11 -2.13
C ILE A 104 -3.68 -2.05 -2.46
N ASN A 105 -3.51 -3.32 -2.13
CA ASN A 105 -4.50 -4.38 -2.17
C ASN A 105 -5.00 -4.67 -0.75
N VAL A 106 -5.89 -3.81 -0.28
CA VAL A 106 -6.51 -3.92 1.05
C VAL A 106 -7.18 -5.28 1.23
N ARG A 107 -7.21 -5.76 2.48
CA ARG A 107 -7.96 -6.99 2.80
C ARG A 107 -9.44 -6.62 2.92
N SER A 108 -10.30 -7.45 2.33
CA SER A 108 -11.74 -7.29 2.43
C SER A 108 -12.24 -7.77 3.80
N GLY A 109 -13.25 -7.09 4.33
CA GLY A 109 -13.91 -7.43 5.59
C GLY A 109 -13.90 -6.26 6.59
N PRO A 110 -14.83 -6.24 7.57
CA PRO A 110 -14.95 -5.14 8.54
C PRO A 110 -13.84 -5.13 9.60
N SER A 111 -13.15 -6.25 9.81
CA SER A 111 -12.02 -6.36 10.74
C SER A 111 -10.99 -7.34 10.19
N PRO A 112 -10.12 -6.90 9.27
CA PRO A 112 -9.13 -7.76 8.63
C PRO A 112 -7.96 -8.11 9.56
N PHE A 113 -7.79 -7.38 10.67
CA PHE A 113 -6.71 -7.54 11.62
C PHE A 113 -7.23 -7.59 13.06
N GLN A 114 -6.58 -8.40 13.90
CA GLN A 114 -6.83 -8.41 15.34
C GLN A 114 -6.19 -7.17 15.97
N ILE A 115 -7.01 -6.35 16.62
CA ILE A 115 -6.57 -5.16 17.33
C ILE A 115 -6.62 -5.44 18.83
N VAL A 116 -5.50 -5.22 19.51
CA VAL A 116 -5.38 -5.47 20.94
C VAL A 116 -4.93 -4.20 21.64
N SER A 117 -5.54 -3.89 22.79
CA SER A 117 -5.17 -2.73 23.59
C SER A 117 -3.80 -2.93 24.23
N MET A 118 -2.96 -1.89 24.23
CA MET A 118 -1.70 -1.89 24.96
C MET A 118 -1.90 -2.19 26.45
N THR A 119 -3.02 -1.76 27.04
CA THR A 119 -3.36 -2.05 28.43
C THR A 119 -3.61 -3.54 28.66
N ASP A 120 -4.16 -4.26 27.68
CA ASP A 120 -4.41 -5.69 27.77
C ASP A 120 -3.10 -6.48 27.64
N VAL A 121 -2.19 -6.03 26.78
CA VAL A 121 -0.83 -6.60 26.63
C VAL A 121 -0.05 -6.45 27.95
N ILE A 122 -0.02 -5.25 28.54
CA ILE A 122 0.68 -5.00 29.81
C ILE A 122 0.06 -5.81 30.97
N ALA A 123 -1.26 -5.98 30.95
CA ALA A 123 -1.98 -6.78 31.95
C ALA A 123 -1.84 -8.30 31.75
N GLY A 124 -1.11 -8.77 30.72
CA GLY A 124 -0.92 -10.19 30.43
C GLY A 124 -2.20 -10.91 29.99
N ARG A 125 -3.16 -10.18 29.42
CA ARG A 125 -4.45 -10.72 28.96
C ARG A 125 -4.43 -11.23 27.51
N VAL A 126 -3.26 -11.20 26.88
CA VAL A 126 -3.03 -11.59 25.48
C VAL A 126 -2.22 -12.87 25.48
N GLY A 127 -2.68 -13.88 24.74
CA GLY A 127 -1.99 -15.15 24.66
C GLY A 127 -0.65 -15.01 23.94
N GLU A 128 0.32 -15.88 24.25
CA GLU A 128 1.58 -15.91 23.50
C GLU A 128 1.34 -16.27 22.02
N GLU A 129 0.33 -17.11 21.76
CA GLU A 129 -0.11 -17.54 20.44
C GLU A 129 -0.66 -16.41 19.55
N ASP A 130 -1.12 -15.32 20.17
CA ASP A 130 -1.59 -14.13 19.45
C ASP A 130 -0.44 -13.25 18.93
N ILE A 131 0.77 -13.44 19.48
CA ILE A 131 1.95 -12.60 19.20
C ILE A 131 3.04 -13.36 18.46
N ARG A 132 3.21 -14.65 18.78
CA ARG A 132 4.28 -15.49 18.22
C ARG A 132 4.11 -15.66 16.70
N ASP A 133 5.25 -15.64 15.99
CA ASP A 133 5.36 -15.84 14.53
C ASP A 133 4.53 -14.86 13.69
N ARG A 134 4.26 -13.67 14.24
CA ARG A 134 3.42 -12.62 13.62
C ARG A 134 4.14 -11.28 13.61
N VAL A 135 3.86 -10.47 12.61
CA VAL A 135 4.26 -9.06 12.60
C VAL A 135 3.28 -8.27 13.46
N VAL A 136 3.79 -7.66 14.54
CA VAL A 136 3.00 -6.83 15.45
C VAL A 136 3.29 -5.35 15.20
N LEU A 137 2.22 -4.62 14.87
CA LEU A 137 2.24 -3.18 14.66
C LEU A 137 1.72 -2.46 15.89
N ILE A 138 2.53 -1.57 16.44
CA ILE A 138 2.15 -0.75 17.60
C ILE A 138 1.95 0.69 17.11
N GLY A 139 0.73 1.18 17.25
CA GLY A 139 0.35 2.51 16.82
C GLY A 139 -0.79 3.08 17.64
N LEU A 140 -1.10 4.35 17.38
CA LEU A 140 -2.22 5.04 18.00
C LEU A 140 -3.46 4.87 17.11
N THR A 141 -4.54 4.35 17.67
CA THR A 141 -5.84 4.18 16.99
C THR A 141 -6.89 5.18 17.47
N ALA A 142 -6.50 6.10 18.35
CA ALA A 142 -7.41 7.09 18.91
C ALA A 142 -7.77 8.14 17.85
N ILE A 143 -9.07 8.29 17.57
CA ILE A 143 -9.63 9.31 16.64
C ILE A 143 -9.16 10.74 16.97
N SER A 144 -8.83 11.01 18.24
CA SER A 144 -8.30 12.30 18.72
C SER A 144 -6.89 12.62 18.20
N VAL A 145 -6.11 11.59 17.85
CA VAL A 145 -4.79 11.73 17.24
C VAL A 145 -5.00 11.78 15.73
N LYS A 146 -4.47 12.83 15.09
CA LYS A 146 -4.62 13.15 13.66
C LYS A 146 -3.85 12.17 12.75
N ASP A 147 -3.99 10.87 12.96
CA ASP A 147 -3.42 9.79 12.14
C ASP A 147 -4.53 9.07 11.34
N LEU A 148 -5.55 9.84 10.95
CA LEU A 148 -6.57 9.38 10.03
C LEU A 148 -6.12 9.70 8.61
N VAL A 149 -5.97 8.65 7.82
CA VAL A 149 -5.66 8.73 6.39
C VAL A 149 -6.90 8.41 5.59
N ASN A 150 -7.10 9.16 4.50
CA ASN A 150 -8.26 8.99 3.66
C ASN A 150 -7.99 7.86 2.64
N SER A 151 -8.56 6.68 2.83
CA SER A 151 -8.49 5.57 1.88
C SER A 151 -9.89 5.02 1.59
N ALA A 152 -10.39 5.29 0.39
CA ALA A 152 -11.68 4.79 -0.09
C ALA A 152 -11.69 3.26 -0.33
N ALA A 153 -10.53 2.62 -0.30
CA ALA A 153 -10.40 1.19 -0.58
C ALA A 153 -10.62 0.32 0.66
N VAL A 154 -10.44 0.87 1.87
CA VAL A 154 -10.66 0.13 3.13
C VAL A 154 -12.11 0.29 3.55
N ALA A 155 -12.78 -0.83 3.80
CA ALA A 155 -14.09 -0.83 4.44
C ALA A 155 -13.91 -0.55 5.94
N SER A 156 -14.22 0.68 6.35
CA SER A 156 -14.18 1.15 7.74
C SER A 156 -15.56 1.68 8.14
N ASP A 157 -15.88 1.68 9.43
CA ASP A 157 -17.12 2.21 9.98
C ASP A 157 -17.37 3.69 9.60
N ASN A 158 -16.29 4.43 9.28
CA ASN A 158 -16.37 5.70 8.56
C ASN A 158 -15.82 5.54 7.14
N PRO A 159 -16.64 5.72 6.09
CA PRO A 159 -16.18 5.57 4.71
C PRO A 159 -15.04 6.55 4.42
N GLY A 160 -13.86 6.00 4.20
CA GLY A 160 -12.66 6.74 3.85
C GLY A 160 -11.67 6.97 4.98
N LEU A 161 -12.03 6.97 6.27
CA LEU A 161 -11.06 7.28 7.34
C LEU A 161 -10.49 5.98 7.96
N VAL A 162 -9.19 5.77 7.76
CA VAL A 162 -8.43 4.60 8.23
C VAL A 162 -7.28 5.07 9.11
N ASN A 163 -6.92 4.31 10.14
CA ASN A 163 -5.75 4.63 10.95
C ASN A 163 -4.46 4.43 10.13
N GLY A 164 -3.47 5.31 10.28
CA GLY A 164 -2.18 5.19 9.60
C GLY A 164 -1.49 3.84 9.84
N VAL A 165 -1.56 3.33 11.07
CA VAL A 165 -1.04 2.00 11.44
C VAL A 165 -1.75 0.85 10.71
N GLU A 166 -3.06 0.98 10.48
CA GLU A 166 -3.86 -0.04 9.79
C GLU A 166 -3.52 -0.07 8.30
N LEU A 167 -3.24 1.08 7.70
CA LEU A 167 -2.76 1.14 6.32
C LEU A 167 -1.38 0.47 6.18
N HIS A 168 -0.47 0.67 7.14
CA HIS A 168 0.79 -0.07 7.19
C HIS A 168 0.57 -1.58 7.32
N ALA A 169 -0.40 -2.01 8.14
CA ALA A 169 -0.76 -3.42 8.28
C ALA A 169 -1.24 -4.03 6.96
N HIS A 170 -2.04 -3.28 6.18
CA HIS A 170 -2.44 -3.70 4.83
C HIS A 170 -1.26 -3.87 3.89
N VAL A 171 -0.30 -2.94 3.87
CA VAL A 171 0.87 -3.03 3.00
C VAL A 171 1.78 -4.21 3.40
N VAL A 172 2.07 -4.37 4.69
CA VAL A 172 2.85 -5.53 5.19
C VAL A 172 2.14 -6.82 4.81
N SER A 173 0.85 -6.94 5.12
CA SER A 173 0.09 -8.16 4.85
C SER A 173 0.00 -8.45 3.35
N GLN A 174 -0.09 -7.43 2.50
CA GLN A 174 -0.02 -7.60 1.05
C GLN A 174 1.33 -8.17 0.61
N ILE A 175 2.46 -7.65 1.12
CA ILE A 175 3.80 -8.13 0.77
C ILE A 175 3.94 -9.58 1.24
N LEU A 176 3.66 -9.87 2.51
CA LEU A 176 3.80 -11.22 3.07
C LEU A 176 2.91 -12.23 2.34
N SER A 177 1.63 -11.94 2.12
CA SER A 177 0.76 -12.85 1.39
C SER A 177 1.10 -12.96 -0.10
N HIS A 178 1.71 -11.95 -0.71
CA HIS A 178 2.21 -12.08 -2.07
C HIS A 178 3.40 -13.05 -2.14
N VAL A 179 4.32 -12.94 -1.18
CA VAL A 179 5.55 -13.72 -1.14
C VAL A 179 5.27 -15.17 -0.72
N LEU A 180 4.56 -15.36 0.39
CA LEU A 180 4.32 -16.66 1.02
C LEU A 180 3.13 -17.39 0.39
N ASP A 181 1.99 -16.71 0.25
CA ASP A 181 0.74 -17.34 -0.21
C ASP A 181 0.53 -17.23 -1.72
N GLY A 182 1.37 -16.45 -2.42
CA GLY A 182 1.19 -16.17 -3.85
C GLY A 182 -0.05 -15.31 -4.17
N ARG A 183 -0.58 -14.55 -3.20
CA ARG A 183 -1.72 -13.64 -3.39
C ARG A 183 -1.40 -12.65 -4.51
N PRO A 184 -2.26 -12.46 -5.53
CA PRO A 184 -1.97 -11.52 -6.61
C PRO A 184 -1.95 -10.08 -6.10
N MET A 185 -0.98 -9.29 -6.58
CA MET A 185 -0.98 -7.83 -6.43
C MET A 185 -1.91 -7.19 -7.46
N VAL A 186 -2.39 -5.98 -7.16
CA VAL A 186 -3.16 -5.20 -8.14
C VAL A 186 -2.20 -4.81 -9.28
N ARG A 187 -2.56 -5.20 -10.50
CA ARG A 187 -1.81 -4.87 -11.72
C ARG A 187 -2.78 -4.30 -12.75
N SER A 188 -2.29 -3.40 -13.58
CA SER A 188 -3.00 -3.02 -14.80
C SER A 188 -2.79 -4.08 -15.88
N TRP A 189 -3.65 -4.06 -16.89
CA TRP A 189 -3.42 -4.76 -18.14
C TRP A 189 -2.35 -4.04 -18.95
N SER A 190 -1.80 -4.73 -19.95
CA SER A 190 -0.95 -4.05 -20.93
C SER A 190 -1.76 -3.05 -21.74
N ASP A 191 -1.12 -1.95 -22.13
CA ASP A 191 -1.75 -0.85 -22.88
C ASP A 191 -2.54 -1.36 -24.09
N GLY A 192 -2.00 -2.35 -24.82
CA GLY A 192 -2.68 -2.94 -25.98
C GLY A 192 -4.03 -3.59 -25.64
N TRP A 193 -4.12 -4.32 -24.53
CA TRP A 193 -5.38 -4.92 -24.09
C TRP A 193 -6.36 -3.87 -23.58
N GLU A 194 -5.86 -2.81 -22.93
CA GLU A 194 -6.66 -1.68 -22.50
C GLU A 194 -7.27 -0.94 -23.71
N TYR A 195 -6.48 -0.64 -24.74
CA TYR A 195 -6.98 -0.03 -25.98
C TYR A 195 -8.00 -0.92 -26.70
N LEU A 196 -7.75 -2.23 -26.79
CA LEU A 196 -8.71 -3.17 -27.38
C LEU A 196 -10.03 -3.18 -26.59
N TRP A 197 -9.97 -3.12 -25.27
CA TRP A 197 -11.15 -3.05 -24.42
C TRP A 197 -11.92 -1.73 -24.60
N ILE A 198 -11.22 -0.60 -24.66
CA ILE A 198 -11.80 0.73 -24.90
C ILE A 198 -12.51 0.76 -26.26
N VAL A 199 -11.85 0.29 -27.32
CA VAL A 199 -12.43 0.23 -28.68
C VAL A 199 -13.62 -0.74 -28.71
N GLY A 200 -13.49 -1.90 -28.05
CA GLY A 200 -14.55 -2.91 -27.98
C GLY A 200 -15.81 -2.41 -27.26
N LEU A 201 -15.66 -1.64 -26.17
CA LEU A 201 -16.79 -1.00 -25.49
C LEU A 201 -17.35 0.18 -26.28
N GLY A 202 -16.49 0.97 -26.93
CA GLY A 202 -16.92 2.07 -27.80
C GLY A 202 -17.85 1.60 -28.92
N HIS A 203 -17.48 0.52 -29.62
CA HIS A 203 -18.32 -0.08 -30.66
C HIS A 203 -19.68 -0.58 -30.14
N ARG A 204 -19.75 -1.04 -28.89
CA ARG A 204 -21.02 -1.50 -28.29
C ARG A 204 -21.89 -0.32 -27.81
N GLY A 205 -21.27 0.75 -27.34
CA GLY A 205 -21.94 1.99 -26.93
C GLY A 205 -22.71 2.66 -28.07
N ASP A 206 -22.19 2.62 -29.30
CA ASP A 206 -22.89 3.17 -30.48
C ASP A 206 -24.20 2.43 -30.81
N THR A 207 -24.37 1.18 -30.36
CA THR A 207 -25.60 0.40 -30.56
C THR A 207 -26.63 0.54 -29.43
N ALA A 208 -26.32 1.31 -28.37
CA ALA A 208 -27.15 1.40 -27.15
C ALA A 208 -27.55 2.84 -26.76
N CYS A 209 -27.66 3.75 -27.73
CA CYS A 209 -28.42 5.00 -27.56
C CYS A 209 -29.85 4.81 -28.09
N PRO A 210 -30.86 4.42 -27.26
CA PRO A 210 -32.23 4.71 -27.63
C PRO A 210 -32.43 6.22 -27.51
N ALA A 211 -32.34 6.92 -28.64
CA ALA A 211 -32.86 8.26 -28.78
C ALA A 211 -34.37 8.24 -28.50
N ALA A 212 -34.78 8.66 -27.30
CA ALA A 212 -36.17 8.96 -26.98
C ALA A 212 -36.25 10.05 -25.91
N TRP A 213 -35.82 11.26 -26.28
CA TRP A 213 -36.28 12.47 -25.59
C TRP A 213 -37.68 12.81 -26.12
N ILE A 214 -38.71 12.33 -25.43
CA ILE A 214 -40.08 12.81 -25.63
C ILE A 214 -40.16 14.17 -24.92
N ALA A 215 -40.12 15.25 -25.68
CA ALA A 215 -40.44 16.58 -25.19
C ALA A 215 -41.93 16.67 -24.80
N PRO A 216 -42.30 17.29 -23.67
CA PRO A 216 -43.70 17.61 -23.40
C PRO A 216 -44.13 18.76 -24.31
N ARG A 217 -45.22 18.56 -25.06
CA ARG A 217 -45.94 19.63 -25.76
C ARG A 217 -46.77 20.41 -24.74
N LEU A 218 -46.65 21.75 -24.85
CA LEU A 218 -47.49 22.86 -24.34
C LEU A 218 -48.53 22.55 -23.25
#